data_AF-H0EZN6-F1
#
_entry.id   AF-H0EZN6-F1
#
_cell.length_a   1.000
_cell.length_b   1.000
_cell.length_c   1.000
_cell.angle_alpha   90.00
_cell.angle_beta   90.00
_cell.angle_gamma   90.00
#
_symmetry.space_group_name_H-M   'P 1'
#
loop_
_entity.id
_entity.type
_entity.pdbx_description
1 polymer ?
#
loop_
_entity_poly.entity_id
_entity_poly.type
_entity_poly.pdbx_seq_one_letter_code
_entity_poly.pdbx_strand_id
1 'polypeptide(L)'
;MNSPDAPVGIIDPYDVGYLAARLLSQDDPSTHNRAKYVLNGPEDITGEGIVELIEGYIGTKVEHVVFKDTSFIEQMAEEATDSKHLILSIKEAPVTAWEGKCTSSTTSKEIFDIAAPKSTPSEVLKMLLAGMDWGKR
;
A
#
# COMPACT_ATOMS: atom_id res chain seq x y z
N MET A 1 4.58 -10.35 -4.25
CA MET A 1 3.20 -10.52 -3.70
C MET A 1 2.09 -10.11 -4.64
N ASN A 2 2.14 -9.04 -5.45
CA ASN A 2 0.99 -8.63 -6.28
C ASN A 2 0.68 -9.63 -7.41
N SER A 3 -0.59 -9.66 -7.85
CA SER A 3 -1.00 -10.23 -9.13
C SER A 3 -0.42 -9.43 -10.30
N PRO A 4 -0.19 -10.05 -11.46
CA PRO A 4 0.34 -9.33 -12.61
C PRO A 4 -0.61 -8.22 -13.08
N ASP A 5 -1.91 -8.51 -13.09
CA ASP A 5 -2.95 -7.78 -13.81
C ASP A 5 -3.98 -7.12 -12.90
N ALA A 6 -4.29 -7.69 -11.72
CA ALA A 6 -5.29 -7.09 -10.84
C ALA A 6 -4.80 -5.75 -10.26
N PRO A 7 -5.59 -4.65 -10.42
CA PRO A 7 -5.20 -3.33 -9.94
C PRO A 7 -5.29 -3.21 -8.42
N VAL A 8 -4.37 -2.43 -7.84
CA VAL A 8 -4.36 -2.07 -6.43
C VAL A 8 -4.01 -0.58 -6.26
N GLY A 9 -4.73 0.11 -5.38
CA GLY A 9 -4.41 1.47 -4.96
C GLY A 9 -3.39 1.45 -3.83
N ILE A 10 -2.10 1.33 -4.16
CA ILE A 10 -1.02 1.26 -3.15
C ILE A 10 -0.94 2.58 -2.37
N ILE A 11 -1.04 2.49 -1.05
CA ILE A 11 -1.06 3.65 -0.15
C ILE A 11 0.32 3.95 0.43
N ASP A 12 0.70 5.24 0.45
CA ASP A 12 1.86 5.72 1.19
C ASP A 12 1.54 5.76 2.70
N PRO A 13 2.37 5.15 3.58
CA PRO A 13 2.16 5.21 5.02
C PRO A 13 2.02 6.63 5.59
N TYR A 14 2.65 7.64 4.96
CA TYR A 14 2.49 9.04 5.38
C TYR A 14 1.05 9.53 5.23
N ASP A 15 0.36 9.18 4.13
CA ASP A 15 -1.02 9.58 3.89
C ASP A 15 -1.98 8.98 4.93
N VAL A 16 -1.68 7.76 5.41
CA VAL A 16 -2.42 7.12 6.52
C VAL A 16 -2.27 7.93 7.81
N GLY A 17 -1.03 8.28 8.16
CA GLY A 17 -0.75 9.08 9.36
C GLY A 17 -1.35 10.49 9.28
N TYR A 18 -1.27 11.11 8.10
CA TYR A 18 -1.84 12.43 7.84
C TYR A 18 -3.36 12.43 7.99
N LEU A 19 -4.06 11.46 7.39
CA LEU A 19 -5.50 11.29 7.57
C LEU A 19 -5.86 11.12 9.06
N ALA A 20 -5.15 10.24 9.77
CA ALA A 20 -5.39 9.99 11.19
C ALA A 20 -5.22 11.27 12.03
N ALA A 21 -4.17 12.06 11.76
CA ALA A 21 -3.96 13.34 12.43
C ALA A 21 -5.10 14.32 12.14
N ARG A 22 -5.56 14.41 10.88
CA ARG A 22 -6.68 15.28 10.48
C ARG A 22 -7.99 14.91 11.14
N LEU A 23 -8.30 13.61 11.25
CA LEU A 23 -9.47 13.09 11.96
C LEU A 23 -9.43 13.47 13.45
N LEU A 24 -8.28 13.30 14.10
CA LEU A 24 -8.11 13.56 15.53
C LEU A 24 -8.05 15.06 15.88
N SER A 25 -7.73 15.92 14.92
CA SER A 25 -7.59 17.36 15.13
C SER A 25 -8.87 18.16 14.84
N GLN A 26 -9.99 17.53 14.47
CA GLN A 26 -11.22 18.25 14.19
C GLN A 26 -11.84 18.81 15.47
N ASP A 27 -12.55 19.95 15.36
CA ASP A 27 -13.27 20.56 16.48
C ASP A 27 -14.34 19.63 17.07
N ASP A 28 -14.99 18.82 16.22
CA ASP A 28 -15.94 17.77 16.62
C ASP A 28 -15.67 16.44 15.91
N PRO A 29 -14.86 15.54 16.48
CA PRO A 29 -14.57 14.24 15.90
C PRO A 29 -15.70 13.22 16.15
N SER A 30 -16.78 13.57 16.86
CA SER A 30 -17.85 12.62 17.24
C SER A 30 -18.60 12.07 16.02
N THR A 31 -18.62 12.82 14.92
CA THR A 31 -19.18 12.42 13.61
C THR A 31 -18.47 11.20 13.01
N HIS A 32 -17.22 10.94 13.40
CA HIS A 32 -16.41 9.81 12.94
C HIS A 32 -16.42 8.62 13.92
N ASN A 33 -17.09 8.76 15.07
CA ASN A 33 -17.10 7.71 16.09
C ASN A 33 -17.73 6.42 15.56
N ARG A 34 -17.01 5.29 15.69
CA ARG A 34 -17.39 3.97 15.16
C ARG A 34 -17.55 3.92 13.63
N ALA A 35 -17.14 4.95 12.91
CA ALA A 35 -17.10 4.93 11.45
C ALA A 35 -15.97 3.99 10.98
N LYS A 36 -16.16 3.42 9.79
CA LYS A 36 -15.14 2.64 9.09
C LYS A 36 -14.85 3.33 7.77
N TYR A 37 -13.59 3.72 7.58
CA TYR A 37 -13.12 4.27 6.31
C TYR A 37 -12.19 3.28 5.60
N VAL A 38 -12.31 3.23 4.28
CA VAL A 38 -11.36 2.57 3.39
C VAL A 38 -10.46 3.65 2.80
N LEU A 39 -9.16 3.46 2.88
CA LEU A 39 -8.15 4.36 2.36
C LEU A 39 -7.21 3.57 1.44
N ASN A 40 -7.10 4.01 0.19
CA ASN A 40 -6.16 3.47 -0.80
C ASN A 40 -5.37 4.63 -1.43
N GLY A 41 -4.32 4.32 -2.19
CA GLY A 41 -3.56 5.31 -2.95
C GLY A 41 -4.40 6.09 -3.97
N PRO A 42 -3.86 7.21 -4.49
CA PRO A 42 -4.57 8.10 -5.40
C PRO A 42 -4.83 7.51 -6.80
N GLU A 43 -4.08 6.48 -7.19
CA GLU A 43 -4.22 5.80 -8.48
C GLU A 43 -3.99 4.29 -8.35
N ASP A 44 -4.49 3.55 -9.35
CA ASP A 44 -4.30 2.11 -9.45
C ASP A 44 -2.96 1.76 -10.11
N ILE A 45 -2.34 0.69 -9.64
CA ILE A 45 -1.19 0.06 -10.31
C ILE A 45 -1.34 -1.47 -10.28
N THR A 46 -0.86 -2.15 -11.32
CA THR A 46 -0.82 -3.62 -11.39
C THR A 46 0.58 -4.14 -11.01
N GLY A 47 0.72 -5.46 -10.85
CA GLY A 47 2.05 -6.06 -10.68
C GLY A 47 2.96 -5.78 -11.87
N GLU A 48 2.44 -5.88 -13.09
CA GLU A 48 3.18 -5.54 -14.32
C GLU A 48 3.54 -4.05 -14.36
N GLY A 49 2.63 -3.16 -13.96
CA GLY A 49 2.91 -1.72 -13.88
C GLY A 49 4.04 -1.38 -12.89
N ILE A 50 4.16 -2.14 -11.79
CA ILE A 50 5.30 -2.00 -10.87
C ILE A 50 6.61 -2.43 -11.56
N VAL A 51 6.59 -3.52 -12.31
CA VAL A 51 7.77 -3.98 -13.08
C VAL A 51 8.18 -2.90 -14.09
N GLU A 52 7.23 -2.38 -14.88
CA GLU A 52 7.49 -1.31 -15.84
C GLU A 52 8.08 -0.06 -15.19
N LEU A 53 7.54 0.34 -14.04
CA LEU A 53 8.04 1.49 -13.27
C LEU A 53 9.50 1.27 -12.81
N ILE A 54 9.83 0.07 -12.32
CA ILE A 54 11.19 -0.28 -11.90
C ILE A 54 12.13 -0.33 -13.10
N GLU A 55 11.75 -1.02 -14.18
CA GLU A 55 12.52 -1.12 -15.41
C GLU A 55 12.83 0.26 -16.02
N GLY A 56 11.83 1.15 -16.02
CA GLY A 56 12.01 2.54 -16.44
C GLY A 56 12.99 3.31 -15.58
N TYR A 57 13.06 3.02 -14.27
CA TYR A 57 14.03 3.63 -13.36
C TYR A 57 15.45 3.07 -13.56
N ILE A 58 15.60 1.74 -13.64
CA ILE A 58 16.93 1.09 -13.74
C ILE A 58 17.50 1.10 -15.17
N GLY A 59 16.68 1.38 -16.18
CA GLY A 59 17.09 1.46 -17.58
C GLY A 59 17.35 0.10 -18.25
N THR A 60 16.89 -1.00 -17.65
CA THR A 60 17.03 -2.36 -18.19
C THR A 60 15.84 -3.23 -17.79
N LYS A 61 15.67 -4.37 -18.47
CA LYS A 61 14.61 -5.34 -18.17
C LYS A 61 14.95 -6.19 -16.95
N VAL A 62 13.93 -6.51 -16.16
CA VAL A 62 14.04 -7.47 -15.06
C VAL A 62 13.91 -8.88 -15.64
N GLU A 63 14.94 -9.71 -15.44
CA GLU A 63 15.01 -11.03 -16.08
C GLU A 63 14.03 -12.05 -15.50
N HIS A 64 13.77 -11.98 -14.20
CA HIS A 64 12.95 -12.96 -13.49
C HIS A 64 11.94 -12.27 -12.58
N VAL A 65 10.66 -12.39 -12.92
CA VAL A 65 9.55 -11.86 -12.14
C VAL A 65 8.62 -13.01 -11.76
N VAL A 66 8.35 -13.15 -10.45
CA VAL A 66 7.38 -14.11 -9.93
C VAL A 66 6.26 -13.35 -9.23
N PHE A 67 5.09 -13.30 -9.89
CA PHE A 67 3.89 -12.71 -9.32
C PHE A 67 3.27 -13.61 -8.25
N LYS A 68 2.52 -13.02 -7.34
CA LYS A 68 1.90 -13.71 -6.19
C LYS A 68 2.90 -14.49 -5.31
N ASP A 69 4.20 -14.20 -5.42
CA ASP A 69 5.18 -14.81 -4.54
C ASP A 69 4.97 -14.36 -3.08
N THR A 70 4.91 -15.34 -2.20
CA THR A 70 4.72 -15.23 -0.75
C THR A 70 5.81 -15.98 0.02
N SER A 71 6.86 -16.45 -0.66
CA SER A 71 7.93 -17.26 -0.08
C SER A 71 8.66 -16.55 1.08
N PHE A 72 8.83 -15.23 1.00
CA PHE A 72 9.45 -14.44 2.08
C PHE A 72 8.67 -14.54 3.41
N ILE A 73 7.35 -14.82 3.39
CA ILE A 73 6.55 -14.97 4.61
C ILE A 73 6.97 -16.24 5.35
N GLU A 74 7.30 -17.32 4.64
CA GLU A 74 7.83 -18.54 5.30
C GLU A 74 9.17 -18.24 5.97
N GLN A 75 10.05 -17.51 5.30
CA GLN A 75 11.34 -17.10 5.86
C GLN A 75 11.16 -16.27 7.14
N MET A 76 10.29 -15.26 7.10
CA MET A 76 9.93 -14.46 8.28
C MET A 76 9.34 -15.31 9.41
N ALA A 77 8.53 -16.32 9.07
CA ALA A 77 7.87 -17.19 10.02
C ALA A 77 8.84 -18.17 10.69
N GLU A 78 9.89 -18.61 9.98
CA GLU A 78 10.97 -19.44 10.53
C GLU A 78 11.85 -18.68 11.52
N GLU A 79 12.04 -17.37 11.31
CA GLU A 79 12.81 -16.50 12.21
C GLU A 79 12.04 -16.11 13.49
N ALA A 80 10.71 -16.29 13.51
CA ALA A 80 9.88 -15.91 14.63
C ALA A 80 9.85 -16.96 15.75
N THR A 81 10.13 -16.51 16.98
CA THR A 81 10.16 -17.39 18.17
C THR A 81 8.76 -17.87 18.57
N ASP A 82 7.84 -16.93 18.84
CA ASP A 82 6.53 -17.26 19.43
C ASP A 82 5.33 -16.91 18.53
N SER A 83 5.56 -16.24 17.40
CA SER A 83 4.52 -15.68 16.54
C SER A 83 4.45 -16.29 15.14
N LYS A 84 5.13 -17.43 14.90
CA LYS A 84 5.18 -18.12 13.60
C LYS A 84 3.81 -18.24 12.94
N HIS A 85 2.80 -18.71 13.68
CA HIS A 85 1.44 -18.89 13.17
C HIS A 85 0.77 -17.57 12.75
N LEU A 86 1.03 -16.47 13.46
CA LEU A 86 0.54 -15.14 13.10
C LEU A 86 1.20 -14.64 11.81
N ILE A 87 2.51 -14.84 11.66
CA ILE A 87 3.22 -14.45 10.44
C ILE A 87 2.69 -15.23 9.23
N LEU A 88 2.48 -16.54 9.38
CA LEU A 88 1.93 -17.37 8.30
C LEU A 88 0.53 -16.93 7.87
N SER A 89 -0.27 -16.33 8.76
CA SER A 89 -1.60 -15.80 8.40
C SER A 89 -1.55 -14.67 7.36
N ILE A 90 -0.41 -13.99 7.22
CA ILE A 90 -0.22 -12.90 6.22
C ILE A 90 -0.40 -13.42 4.79
N LYS A 91 -0.22 -14.73 4.54
CA LYS A 91 -0.44 -15.35 3.23
C LYS A 91 -1.86 -15.17 2.68
N GLU A 92 -2.85 -14.98 3.56
CA GLU A 92 -4.24 -14.75 3.16
C GLU A 92 -4.53 -13.27 2.85
N ALA A 93 -3.74 -12.34 3.39
CA ALA A 93 -3.93 -10.91 3.19
C ALA A 93 -3.93 -10.47 1.70
N PRO A 94 -3.01 -10.93 0.83
CA PRO A 94 -2.98 -10.47 -0.56
C PRO A 94 -4.13 -11.03 -1.42
N VAL A 95 -4.89 -12.02 -0.95
CA VAL A 95 -5.97 -12.66 -1.74
C VAL A 95 -7.02 -11.64 -2.18
N THR A 96 -7.43 -10.73 -1.30
CA THR A 96 -8.41 -9.69 -1.65
C THR A 96 -7.87 -8.72 -2.72
N ALA A 97 -6.58 -8.40 -2.67
CA ALA A 97 -5.94 -7.58 -3.70
C ALA A 97 -5.84 -8.32 -5.03
N TRP A 98 -5.52 -9.63 -5.01
CA TRP A 98 -5.49 -10.48 -6.22
C TRP A 98 -6.85 -10.62 -6.91
N GLU A 99 -7.94 -10.46 -6.16
CA GLU A 99 -9.30 -10.43 -6.68
C GLU A 99 -9.69 -9.04 -7.24
N GLY A 100 -8.77 -8.07 -7.23
CA GLY A 100 -9.01 -6.70 -7.74
C GLY A 100 -9.94 -5.87 -6.87
N LYS A 101 -10.07 -6.19 -5.58
CA LYS A 101 -10.99 -5.52 -4.65
C LYS A 101 -10.36 -4.36 -3.85
N CYS A 102 -9.10 -4.06 -4.10
CA CYS A 102 -8.32 -3.06 -3.36
C CYS A 102 -7.91 -1.87 -4.26
N THR A 103 -8.81 -1.38 -5.11
CA THR A 103 -8.52 -0.27 -6.04
C THR A 103 -8.68 1.09 -5.37
N SER A 104 -8.04 2.12 -5.92
CA SER A 104 -8.21 3.54 -5.59
C SER A 104 -9.67 3.97 -5.53
N SER A 105 -10.52 3.45 -6.43
CA SER A 105 -11.96 3.74 -6.47
C SER A 105 -12.75 3.18 -5.28
N THR A 106 -12.17 2.30 -4.47
CA THR A 106 -12.79 1.78 -3.24
C THR A 106 -12.55 2.65 -2.01
N THR A 107 -11.79 3.74 -2.17
CA THR A 107 -11.59 4.75 -1.10
C THR A 107 -12.92 5.37 -0.70
N SER A 108 -13.16 5.47 0.62
CA SER A 108 -14.34 6.12 1.19
C SER A 108 -14.43 7.58 0.75
N LYS A 109 -15.62 8.05 0.35
CA LYS A 109 -15.79 9.38 -0.23
C LYS A 109 -15.40 10.51 0.72
N GLU A 110 -15.65 10.31 2.01
CA GLU A 110 -15.34 11.25 3.08
C GLU A 110 -13.84 11.53 3.20
N ILE A 111 -12.99 10.58 2.79
CA ILE A 111 -11.54 10.76 2.83
C ILE A 111 -11.09 11.91 1.93
N PHE A 112 -11.73 12.10 0.78
CA PHE A 112 -11.35 13.16 -0.15
C PHE A 112 -11.57 14.56 0.46
N ASP A 113 -12.58 14.71 1.33
CA ASP A 113 -12.86 15.96 2.04
C ASP A 113 -11.95 16.15 3.26
N ILE A 114 -11.57 15.08 3.95
CA ILE A 114 -10.74 15.14 5.17
C ILE A 114 -9.26 15.30 4.82
N ALA A 115 -8.75 14.40 4.00
CA ALA A 115 -7.36 14.28 3.60
C ALA A 115 -7.22 13.29 2.42
N ALA A 116 -7.41 13.78 1.19
CA ALA A 116 -7.18 12.96 0.01
C ALA A 116 -5.71 12.45 -0.04
N PRO A 117 -5.48 11.16 -0.33
CA PRO A 117 -4.15 10.61 -0.55
C PRO A 117 -3.52 11.26 -1.79
N LYS A 118 -2.20 11.47 -1.77
CA LYS A 118 -1.51 12.28 -2.81
C LYS A 118 -0.32 11.58 -3.42
N SER A 119 0.36 10.73 -2.66
CA SER A 119 1.59 10.09 -3.11
C SER A 119 1.29 9.03 -4.16
N THR A 120 1.69 9.26 -5.41
CA THR A 120 1.60 8.25 -6.48
C THR A 120 2.65 7.15 -6.30
N PRO A 121 2.43 5.92 -6.81
CA PRO A 121 3.46 4.87 -6.85
C PRO A 121 4.82 5.33 -7.41
N SER A 122 4.83 6.16 -8.46
CA SER A 122 6.07 6.70 -9.04
C SER A 122 6.84 7.61 -8.08
N GLU A 123 6.12 8.50 -7.39
CA GLU A 123 6.72 9.40 -6.40
C GLU A 123 7.24 8.63 -5.20
N VAL A 124 6.47 7.65 -4.70
CA VAL A 124 6.89 6.79 -3.59
C VAL A 124 8.17 6.03 -3.96
N LEU A 125 8.26 5.45 -5.17
CA LEU A 125 9.48 4.77 -5.61
C LEU A 125 10.70 5.70 -5.57
N LYS A 126 10.59 6.91 -6.14
CA LYS A 126 11.67 7.90 -6.13
C LYS A 126 12.10 8.25 -4.71
N MET A 127 11.13 8.36 -3.80
CA MET A 127 11.38 8.69 -2.41
C MET A 127 12.08 7.58 -1.63
N LEU A 128 11.68 6.32 -1.84
CA LEU A 128 12.35 5.17 -1.23
C LEU A 128 13.81 5.09 -1.67
N LEU A 129 14.08 5.39 -2.94
CA LEU A 129 15.43 5.35 -3.53
C LEU A 129 16.31 6.54 -3.14
N ALA A 130 15.72 7.71 -2.88
CA ALA A 130 16.43 8.88 -2.40
C ALA A 130 16.88 8.79 -0.93
N GLY A 131 16.42 7.76 -0.20
CA GLY A 131 16.55 7.66 1.25
C GLY A 131 15.48 8.54 1.92
N MET A 132 14.61 7.93 2.72
CA MET A 132 13.48 8.62 3.35
C MET A 132 13.94 9.74 4.31
N ASP A 133 13.83 10.99 3.88
CA ASP A 133 13.87 12.18 4.74
C ASP A 133 12.44 12.61 5.08
N TRP A 134 11.92 12.09 6.20
CA TRP A 134 10.57 12.39 6.69
C TRP A 134 10.36 13.87 7.06
N GLY A 135 11.42 14.68 7.12
CA GLY A 135 11.36 16.10 7.49
C GLY A 135 11.04 17.06 6.35
N LYS A 136 10.96 16.59 5.09
CA LYS A 136 10.77 17.43 3.89
C LYS A 136 9.43 17.21 3.16
N ARG A 137 8.52 16.43 3.76
CA ARG A 137 7.15 16.24 3.25
C ARG A 137 6.15 17.13 3.95
#